data_AF-A0A9J5W511-F1
#
_entry.id   AF-A0A9J5W511-F1
#
_cell.length_a   1.000
_cell.length_b   1.000
_cell.length_c   1.000
_cell.angle_alpha   90.00
_cell.angle_beta   90.00
_cell.angle_gamma   90.00
#
_symmetry.space_group_name_H-M   'P 1'
#
loop_
_entity.id
_entity.type
_entity.pdbx_description
1 polymer ?
#
loop_
_entity_poly.entity_id
_entity_poly.type
_entity_poly.pdbx_seq_one_letter_code
_entity_poly.pdbx_strand_id
1 'polypeptide(L)'
;MGIAITSYKIRGSSDKEAASMIVDGFTGMLKHWWDNYFPENVKQAIYIATAVETIVTTEGSLEVTSTISREDACATLLYEIAKHFIGEPKLFQDRSLQILNNLSCPKLQTPIYEHDYE
;
A
#
# COMPACT_ATOMS: atom_id res chain seq x y z
N MET A 1 -3.52 -12.20 0.95
CA MET A 1 -2.68 -11.81 -0.21
C MET A 1 -1.29 -11.28 0.17
N GLY A 2 -1.11 -10.53 1.27
CA GLY A 2 0.22 -9.97 1.62
C GLY A 2 1.35 -10.99 1.83
N ILE A 3 1.05 -12.18 2.37
CA ILE A 3 2.08 -13.19 2.73
C ILE A 3 2.78 -13.78 1.48
N ALA A 4 2.08 -13.92 0.35
CA ALA A 4 2.65 -14.49 -0.87
C ALA A 4 3.67 -13.54 -1.55
N ILE A 5 3.39 -12.23 -1.53
CA ILE A 5 4.26 -11.20 -2.14
C ILE A 5 5.59 -11.11 -1.38
N THR A 6 5.55 -11.12 -0.04
CA THR A 6 6.75 -11.12 0.80
C THR A 6 7.59 -12.38 0.55
N SER A 7 6.95 -13.54 0.39
CA SER A 7 7.62 -14.81 0.11
C SER A 7 8.37 -14.80 -1.24
N TYR A 8 7.79 -14.13 -2.25
CA TYR A 8 8.38 -14.03 -3.58
C TYR A 8 9.63 -13.14 -3.59
N LYS A 9 9.58 -12.00 -2.89
CA LYS A 9 10.74 -11.12 -2.68
C LYS A 9 11.88 -11.81 -1.93
N ILE A 10 11.58 -12.70 -0.98
CA ILE A 10 12.58 -13.47 -0.23
C ILE A 10 13.33 -14.49 -1.13
N ARG A 11 12.72 -14.92 -2.25
CA ARG A 11 13.34 -15.86 -3.21
C ARG A 11 14.21 -15.19 -4.27
N GLY A 12 14.38 -13.86 -4.23
CA GLY A 12 15.22 -13.12 -5.17
C GLY A 12 14.59 -12.88 -6.55
N SER A 13 13.29 -13.15 -6.72
CA SER A 13 12.56 -12.83 -7.95
C SER A 13 12.24 -11.35 -8.03
N SER A 14 12.30 -10.79 -9.25
CA SER A 14 11.99 -9.38 -9.50
C SER A 14 10.52 -9.09 -9.15
N ASP A 15 10.25 -7.88 -8.67
CA ASP A 15 8.88 -7.45 -8.35
C ASP A 15 7.96 -7.50 -9.57
N LYS A 16 8.55 -7.33 -10.77
CA LYS A 16 7.88 -7.51 -12.06
C LYS A 16 7.41 -8.94 -12.29
N GLU A 17 8.26 -9.93 -12.00
CA GLU A 17 7.92 -11.36 -12.16
C GLU A 17 6.79 -11.75 -11.21
N ALA A 18 6.84 -11.24 -9.97
CA ALA A 18 5.76 -11.43 -9.01
C ALA A 18 4.43 -10.82 -9.51
N ALA A 19 4.47 -9.61 -10.06
CA ALA A 19 3.29 -8.97 -10.66
C ALA A 19 2.74 -9.78 -11.85
N SER A 20 3.62 -10.32 -12.70
CA SER A 20 3.21 -11.16 -13.82
C SER A 20 2.48 -12.42 -13.35
N MET A 21 3.00 -13.09 -12.32
CA MET A 21 2.34 -14.28 -11.76
C MET A 21 0.98 -13.97 -11.14
N ILE A 22 0.82 -12.78 -10.52
CA ILE A 22 -0.47 -12.34 -10.00
C ILE A 22 -1.48 -12.19 -11.14
N VAL A 23 -1.06 -11.56 -12.25
CA VAL A 23 -1.88 -11.36 -13.45
C VAL A 23 -2.26 -12.69 -14.11
N ASP A 24 -1.33 -13.65 -14.20
CA ASP A 24 -1.60 -14.99 -14.73
C ASP A 24 -2.66 -15.75 -13.91
N GLY A 25 -2.76 -15.43 -12.62
CA GLY A 25 -3.79 -15.95 -11.72
C GLY A 25 -5.17 -15.28 -11.85
N PHE A 26 -5.31 -14.22 -12.65
CA PHE A 26 -6.59 -13.53 -12.80
C PHE A 26 -7.63 -14.40 -13.53
N THR A 27 -8.87 -14.35 -13.03
CA THR A 27 -10.01 -15.07 -13.61
C THR A 27 -11.26 -14.18 -13.57
N GLY A 28 -12.29 -14.56 -14.34
CA GLY A 28 -13.59 -13.88 -14.36
C GLY A 28 -13.52 -12.37 -14.66
N MET A 29 -14.22 -11.57 -13.86
CA MET A 29 -14.31 -10.11 -14.05
C MET A 29 -12.95 -9.42 -13.94
N LEU A 30 -12.05 -9.90 -13.09
CA LEU A 30 -10.72 -9.32 -12.91
C LEU A 30 -9.85 -9.54 -14.16
N LYS A 31 -9.93 -10.73 -14.76
CA LYS A 31 -9.26 -11.01 -16.04
C LYS A 31 -9.87 -10.18 -17.18
N HIS A 32 -11.19 -10.12 -17.27
CA HIS A 32 -11.86 -9.31 -18.29
C HIS A 32 -11.48 -7.83 -18.18
N TRP A 33 -11.46 -7.29 -16.96
CA TRP A 33 -10.98 -5.93 -16.69
C TRP A 33 -9.53 -5.76 -17.14
N TRP A 34 -8.63 -6.62 -16.69
CA TRP A 34 -7.21 -6.53 -17.05
C TRP A 34 -7.00 -6.57 -18.56
N ASP A 35 -7.64 -7.50 -19.26
CA ASP A 35 -7.43 -7.72 -20.69
C ASP A 35 -8.01 -6.57 -21.54
N ASN A 36 -9.14 -5.97 -21.14
CA ASN A 36 -9.90 -5.05 -21.99
C ASN A 36 -9.85 -3.57 -21.55
N TYR A 37 -9.57 -3.27 -20.28
CA TYR A 37 -9.61 -1.91 -19.76
C TYR A 37 -8.32 -1.13 -20.04
N PHE A 38 -7.16 -1.79 -19.96
CA PHE A 38 -5.87 -1.15 -20.17
C PHE A 38 -5.29 -1.44 -21.56
N PRO A 39 -4.81 -0.41 -22.28
CA PRO A 39 -3.96 -0.62 -23.44
C PRO A 39 -2.59 -1.14 -22.99
N GLU A 40 -1.89 -1.87 -23.88
CA GLU A 40 -0.67 -2.60 -23.54
C GLU A 40 0.44 -1.69 -22.97
N ASN A 41 0.53 -0.44 -23.42
CA ASN A 41 1.48 0.53 -22.90
C ASN A 41 1.27 0.86 -21.40
N VAL A 42 0.00 0.86 -20.94
CA VAL A 42 -0.31 1.10 -19.52
C VAL A 42 0.03 -0.14 -18.69
N LYS A 43 -0.24 -1.34 -19.21
CA LYS A 43 0.18 -2.60 -18.56
C LYS A 43 1.69 -2.67 -18.41
N GLN A 44 2.44 -2.28 -19.45
CA GLN A 44 3.90 -2.18 -19.38
C GLN A 44 4.36 -1.16 -18.35
N ALA A 45 3.70 0.01 -18.26
CA ALA A 45 4.01 1.02 -17.24
C ALA A 45 3.85 0.48 -15.81
N ILE A 46 2.83 -0.35 -15.56
CA ILE A 46 2.65 -1.04 -14.27
C ILE A 46 3.82 -1.99 -14.00
N TYR A 47 4.26 -2.77 -14.99
CA TYR A 47 5.35 -3.73 -14.81
C TYR A 47 6.74 -3.12 -14.61
N ILE A 48 6.95 -1.88 -15.05
CA ILE A 48 8.22 -1.15 -14.86
C ILE A 48 8.13 -0.09 -13.76
N ALA A 49 7.03 -0.07 -13.00
CA ALA A 49 6.83 0.93 -11.98
C ALA A 49 7.93 0.83 -10.91
N THR A 50 8.46 1.99 -10.54
CA THR A 50 9.47 2.13 -9.49
C THR A 50 9.05 3.17 -8.48
N ALA A 51 9.17 2.84 -7.20
CA ALA A 51 9.03 3.80 -6.10
C ALA A 51 10.38 4.45 -5.82
N VAL A 52 10.38 5.78 -5.65
CA VAL A 52 11.55 6.52 -5.17
C VAL A 52 11.43 6.67 -3.67
N GLU A 53 12.35 6.03 -2.95
CA GLU A 53 12.49 6.18 -1.50
C GLU A 53 13.64 7.15 -1.22
N THR A 54 13.33 8.21 -0.47
CA THR A 54 14.34 9.14 0.02
C THR A 54 14.80 8.66 1.39
N ILE A 55 16.05 8.22 1.48
CA ILE A 55 16.67 7.76 2.72
C ILE A 55 17.58 8.88 3.21
N VAL A 56 17.22 9.46 4.35
CA VAL A 56 18.10 10.39 5.07
C VAL A 56 18.97 9.54 5.98
N THR A 57 20.25 9.47 5.66
CA THR A 57 21.24 8.77 6.50
C THR A 57 22.10 9.84 7.16
N THR A 58 22.14 9.82 8.49
CA THR A 58 22.96 10.73 9.28
C THR A 58 24.30 10.05 9.57
N GLU A 59 25.33 10.38 8.79
CA GLU A 59 26.71 9.98 9.11
C GLU A 59 27.40 11.12 9.87
N GLY A 60 27.34 11.07 11.20
CA GLY A 60 27.91 12.11 12.07
C GLY A 60 27.07 13.39 12.11
N SER A 61 27.68 14.55 11.84
CA SER A 61 27.00 15.87 11.85
C SER A 61 26.39 16.27 10.50
N LEU A 62 26.51 15.42 9.48
CA LEU A 62 26.05 15.68 8.12
C LEU A 62 24.87 14.77 7.80
N GLU A 63 23.74 15.40 7.44
CA GLU A 63 22.59 14.69 6.89
C GLU A 63 22.83 14.46 5.40
N VAL A 64 22.98 13.20 5.00
CA VAL A 64 23.11 12.81 3.60
C VAL A 64 21.79 12.23 3.13
N THR A 65 21.13 12.95 2.23
CA THR A 65 19.90 12.51 1.58
C THR A 65 20.25 11.70 0.33
N SER A 66 19.96 10.40 0.35
CA SER A 66 20.12 9.50 -0.80
C SER A 66 18.75 9.12 -1.35
N THR A 67 18.56 9.17 -2.67
CA THR A 67 17.36 8.65 -3.32
C THR A 67 17.64 7.27 -3.90
N ILE A 68 16.87 6.27 -3.48
CA ILE A 68 16.93 4.92 -4.01
C ILE A 68 15.66 4.66 -4.81
N SER A 69 15.82 4.17 -6.04
CA SER A 69 14.70 3.70 -6.86
C SER A 69 14.56 2.20 -6.70
N ARG A 70 13.38 1.72 -6.30
CA ARG A 70 13.08 0.30 -6.11
C ARG A 70 11.89 -0.11 -6.97
N GLU A 71 11.91 -1.33 -7.50
CA GLU A 71 10.77 -1.89 -8.23
C GLU A 71 9.51 -1.94 -7.34
N ASP A 72 8.39 -1.48 -7.91
CA ASP A 72 7.11 -1.31 -7.22
C ASP A 72 5.90 -1.69 -8.11
N ALA A 73 6.14 -2.61 -9.06
CA ALA A 73 5.14 -3.14 -9.97
C ALA A 73 3.97 -3.81 -9.23
N CYS A 74 4.24 -4.60 -8.19
CA CYS A 74 3.21 -5.27 -7.39
C CYS A 74 2.32 -4.27 -6.66
N ALA A 75 2.90 -3.25 -6.01
CA ALA A 75 2.10 -2.27 -5.29
C ALA A 75 1.29 -1.39 -6.24
N THR A 76 1.88 -1.01 -7.38
CA THR A 76 1.19 -0.28 -8.45
C THR A 76 0.03 -1.10 -9.03
N LEU A 77 0.24 -2.40 -9.29
CA LEU A 77 -0.82 -3.30 -9.75
C LEU A 77 -1.97 -3.37 -8.74
N LEU A 78 -1.66 -3.57 -7.46
CA LEU A 78 -2.66 -3.60 -6.39
C LEU A 78 -3.42 -2.28 -6.25
N TYR A 79 -2.72 -1.16 -6.41
CA TYR A 79 -3.32 0.17 -6.40
C TYR A 79 -4.31 0.35 -7.54
N GLU A 80 -3.95 -0.03 -8.77
CA GLU A 80 -4.85 0.10 -9.93
C GLU A 80 -6.07 -0.82 -9.81
N ILE A 81 -5.91 -2.03 -9.27
CA ILE A 81 -7.04 -2.92 -8.94
C ILE A 81 -7.96 -2.24 -7.93
N ALA A 82 -7.42 -1.77 -6.80
CA ALA A 82 -8.20 -1.12 -5.76
C ALA A 82 -8.92 0.14 -6.30
N LYS A 83 -8.21 0.95 -7.08
CA LYS A 83 -8.75 2.15 -7.72
C LYS A 83 -9.91 1.85 -8.66
N HIS A 84 -9.84 0.76 -9.44
CA HIS A 84 -10.91 0.41 -10.36
C HIS A 84 -12.16 -0.15 -9.65
N PHE A 85 -11.98 -1.09 -8.72
CA PHE A 85 -13.10 -1.80 -8.10
C PHE A 85 -13.69 -1.08 -6.89
N ILE A 86 -12.88 -0.32 -6.16
CA ILE A 86 -13.25 0.34 -4.90
C ILE A 86 -13.33 1.86 -5.11
N GLY A 87 -12.47 2.43 -5.95
CA GLY A 87 -12.29 3.88 -6.12
C GLY A 87 -10.95 4.33 -5.51
N GLU A 88 -10.63 5.63 -5.53
CA GLU A 88 -9.32 6.12 -5.09
C GLU A 88 -8.96 5.68 -3.65
N PRO A 89 -7.91 4.85 -3.46
CA PRO A 89 -7.60 4.26 -2.16
C PRO A 89 -7.32 5.28 -1.05
N LYS A 90 -6.75 6.45 -1.40
CA LYS A 90 -6.48 7.54 -0.45
C LYS A 90 -7.76 8.07 0.21
N LEU A 91 -8.84 8.17 -0.56
CA LEU A 91 -10.14 8.65 -0.05
C LEU A 91 -10.75 7.68 0.97
N PHE A 92 -10.46 6.39 0.87
CA PHE A 92 -10.92 5.38 1.82
C PHE A 92 -10.13 5.40 3.13
N GLN A 93 -8.81 5.65 3.06
CA GLN A 93 -7.98 5.81 4.25
C GLN A 93 -8.41 7.06 5.04
N ASP A 94 -8.64 8.19 4.35
CA ASP A 94 -9.16 9.41 4.96
C ASP A 94 -10.55 9.20 5.59
N ARG A 95 -11.48 8.53 4.92
CA ARG A 95 -12.79 8.21 5.50
C ARG A 95 -12.68 7.30 6.72
N SER A 96 -11.80 6.30 6.68
CA SER A 96 -11.60 5.39 7.80
C SER A 96 -11.03 6.12 9.02
N LEU A 97 -10.04 7.00 8.80
CA LEU A 97 -9.47 7.86 9.85
C LEU A 97 -10.50 8.84 10.41
N GLN A 98 -11.34 9.44 9.55
CA GLN A 98 -12.43 10.31 10.00
C GLN A 98 -13.46 9.54 10.85
N ILE A 99 -13.87 8.34 10.45
CA ILE A 99 -14.79 7.51 11.24
C ILE A 99 -14.14 7.13 12.58
N LEU A 100 -12.88 6.69 12.58
CA LEU A 100 -12.14 6.34 13.80
C LEU A 100 -11.98 7.54 14.75
N ASN A 101 -11.68 8.74 14.22
CA ASN A 101 -11.62 9.95 15.03
C ASN A 101 -12.98 10.34 15.61
N ASN A 102 -14.07 10.12 14.86
CA ASN A 102 -15.43 10.36 15.33
C ASN A 102 -15.97 9.26 16.26
N LEU A 103 -15.29 8.12 16.37
CA LEU A 103 -15.60 7.04 17.30
C LEU A 103 -14.96 7.24 18.69
N SER A 104 -14.25 8.36 18.92
CA SER A 104 -13.66 8.69 20.23
C SER A 104 -14.77 8.73 21.28
N CYS A 105 -14.87 7.64 22.05
CA CYS A 105 -15.95 7.34 22.95
C CYS A 105 -15.73 8.16 24.24
N PRO A 106 -16.61 9.13 24.60
CA PRO A 106 -16.40 9.98 25.77
C PRO A 106 -16.38 9.25 27.13
N LYS A 107 -16.73 7.95 27.15
CA LYS A 107 -16.95 7.18 28.39
C LYS A 107 -15.70 6.54 29.00
N LEU A 108 -14.51 6.73 28.43
CA LEU A 108 -13.25 6.20 28.98
C LEU A 108 -12.45 7.21 29.81
N GLN A 109 -12.94 8.45 29.97
CA GLN A 109 -12.44 9.35 31.00
C GLN A 109 -13.30 9.18 32.25
N THR A 110 -13.14 8.06 32.96
CA THR A 110 -13.52 8.01 34.37
C THR A 110 -12.40 8.68 35.16
N PRO A 111 -12.57 9.90 35.68
CA PRO A 111 -11.64 10.39 36.69
C PRO A 111 -11.79 9.48 37.91
N ILE A 112 -10.71 8.79 38.24
CA ILE A 112 -10.49 8.23 39.57
C ILE A 112 -10.39 9.42 40.54
N TYR A 113 -11.52 9.86 41.09
CA TYR A 113 -11.48 10.64 42.33
C TYR A 113 -11.58 9.66 43.48
N GLU A 114 -10.44 9.50 44.14
CA GLU A 114 -10.27 8.88 45.45
C GLU A 114 -11.37 9.34 46.41
N HIS A 115 -12.00 8.35 47.00
CA HIS A 115 -12.92 8.51 48.11
C HIS A 115 -12.05 8.68 49.37
N ASP A 116 -11.48 9.86 49.57
CA ASP A 116 -10.81 10.20 50.82
C ASP A 116 -11.80 10.85 51.80
N TYR A 117 -11.78 10.27 53.00
CA TYR A 117 -12.49 10.65 54.21
C TYR A 117 -12.14 12.08 54.66
N GLU A 118 -13.14 12.90 55.02
CA GLU A 118 -13.46 13.32 56.41
C GLU A 118 -14.80 14.10 56.46
#